data_AF-A0A1Y1S8B7-F1
#
_entry.id   AF-A0A1Y1S8B7-F1
#
_cell.length_a   1.000
_cell.length_b   1.000
_cell.length_c   1.000
_cell.angle_alpha   90.00
_cell.angle_beta   90.00
_cell.angle_gamma   90.00
#
_symmetry.space_group_name_H-M   'P 1'
#
loop_
_entity.id
_entity.type
_entity.pdbx_description
1 polymer ?
#
loop_
_entity_poly.entity_id
_entity_poly.type
_entity_poly.pdbx_seq_one_letter_code
_entity_poly.pdbx_strand_id
1 'polypeptide(L)'
;MHGILKEVLQKIKNVAFEKEKVRIGAKQYEYSIEVEFKTVQKKYTLGAVLFYITDLNLKHIDYITKCSEKQVKPIGLQDKAKVLEEIRMFKNAKTPGHFERVTYSLNRQYQIPVIAEENYILIGNDPLGELNFANLQLFLTEGRITAEKQSSLLSQSTSFEKEGIKFKIFNDFSKFTKKQWAMVRVVCVDGLLTDLKRNCPDFSALREAALFIGMDKKDLKKCKESGVDPMEPVIKDGFVFNHGVIWDRIQKVVD
;
A
#
# COMPACT_ATOMS: atom_id res chain seq x y z
N MET A 1 -0.49 13.27 35.79
CA MET A 1 -1.29 13.13 34.56
C MET A 1 -1.26 11.67 34.14
N HIS A 2 -2.42 11.03 34.30
CA HIS A 2 -2.69 9.61 34.06
C HIS A 2 -2.26 9.20 32.63
N GLY A 3 -1.69 7.99 32.46
CA GLY A 3 -1.17 7.53 31.16
C GLY A 3 -2.22 7.51 30.04
N ILE A 4 -3.48 7.23 30.41
CA ILE A 4 -4.63 7.21 29.50
C ILE A 4 -4.90 8.60 28.91
N LEU A 5 -4.94 9.65 29.73
CA LEU A 5 -5.18 11.02 29.24
C LEU A 5 -4.08 11.46 28.25
N LYS A 6 -2.82 11.05 28.48
CA LYS A 6 -1.72 11.35 27.56
C LYS A 6 -1.92 10.70 26.19
N GLU A 7 -2.31 9.43 26.16
CA GLU A 7 -2.60 8.69 24.93
C GLU A 7 -3.80 9.30 24.18
N VAL A 8 -4.83 9.71 24.92
CA VAL A 8 -6.02 10.38 24.41
C VAL A 8 -5.67 11.70 23.72
N LEU A 9 -4.89 12.57 24.39
CA LEU A 9 -4.53 13.89 23.87
C LEU A 9 -3.68 13.81 22.59
N GLN A 10 -2.88 12.75 22.42
CA GLN A 10 -2.08 12.52 21.22
C GLN A 10 -2.92 12.12 20.00
N LYS A 11 -4.06 11.47 20.23
CA LYS A 11 -4.94 10.93 19.17
C LYS A 11 -6.32 11.59 19.19
N ILE A 12 -6.41 12.81 19.72
CA ILE A 12 -7.68 13.52 19.93
C ILE A 12 -8.51 13.70 18.64
N LYS A 13 -7.84 13.77 17.49
CA LYS A 13 -8.48 13.85 16.16
C LYS A 13 -9.18 12.55 15.72
N ASN A 14 -8.88 11.43 16.39
CA ASN A 14 -9.38 10.08 16.07
C ASN A 14 -10.28 9.54 17.19
N VAL A 15 -11.00 10.42 17.88
CA VAL A 15 -11.93 10.08 18.95
C VAL A 15 -13.32 9.87 18.36
N ALA A 16 -13.91 8.70 18.60
CA ALA A 16 -15.30 8.38 18.26
C ALA A 16 -16.08 8.05 19.54
N PHE A 17 -17.19 8.75 19.74
CA PHE A 17 -18.08 8.55 20.89
C PHE A 17 -19.12 7.47 20.55
N GLU A 18 -19.11 6.36 21.29
CA GLU A 18 -20.08 5.28 21.14
C GLU A 18 -21.16 5.38 22.26
N LYS A 19 -22.04 4.39 22.36
CA LYS A 19 -23.16 4.44 23.31
C LYS A 19 -22.67 4.49 24.77
N GLU A 20 -21.69 3.65 25.10
CA GLU A 20 -21.20 3.44 26.49
C GLU A 20 -19.67 3.59 26.61
N LYS A 21 -18.97 3.72 25.49
CA LYS A 21 -17.50 3.74 25.40
C LYS A 21 -17.03 4.84 24.47
N VAL A 22 -15.75 5.17 24.60
CA VAL A 22 -15.05 6.04 23.67
C VAL A 22 -13.93 5.28 22.98
N ARG A 23 -13.92 5.35 21.65
CA ARG A 23 -12.89 4.73 20.82
C ARG A 23 -11.85 5.78 20.44
N ILE A 24 -10.58 5.46 20.66
CA ILE A 24 -9.43 6.34 20.39
C ILE A 24 -8.43 5.55 19.56
N GLY A 25 -8.44 5.76 18.24
CA GLY A 25 -7.76 4.87 17.30
C GLY A 25 -8.31 3.44 17.38
N ALA A 26 -7.44 2.47 17.67
CA ALA A 26 -7.82 1.04 17.76
C ALA A 26 -8.27 0.60 19.17
N LYS A 27 -8.20 1.45 20.19
CA LYS A 27 -8.52 1.11 21.58
C LYS A 27 -9.87 1.69 21.99
N GLN A 28 -10.55 0.98 22.89
CA GLN A 28 -11.81 1.42 23.50
C GLN A 28 -11.63 1.63 25.00
N TYR A 29 -12.24 2.68 25.52
CA TYR A 29 -12.20 3.07 26.93
C TYR A 29 -13.61 3.34 27.44
N GLU A 30 -13.87 3.04 28.71
CA GLU A 30 -15.13 3.41 29.35
C GLU A 30 -15.13 4.89 29.72
N TYR A 31 -16.30 5.53 29.66
CA TYR A 31 -16.44 6.93 30.05
C TYR A 31 -16.15 7.16 31.54
N SER A 32 -16.42 6.16 32.37
CA SER A 32 -16.29 6.14 33.83
C SER A 32 -14.86 6.23 34.35
N ILE A 33 -13.85 5.99 33.51
CA ILE A 33 -12.44 5.97 33.92
C ILE A 33 -12.08 7.32 34.55
N GLU A 34 -11.61 7.30 35.80
CA GLU A 34 -11.21 8.52 36.48
C GLU A 34 -9.87 9.07 35.96
N VAL A 35 -9.81 10.38 35.85
CA VAL A 35 -8.66 11.15 35.42
C VAL A 35 -8.37 12.20 36.47
N GLU A 36 -7.13 12.19 36.92
CA GLU A 36 -6.61 13.12 37.92
C GLU A 36 -5.83 14.24 37.25
N PHE A 37 -6.16 15.47 37.64
CA PHE A 37 -5.48 16.70 37.28
C PHE A 37 -4.78 17.23 38.53
N LYS A 38 -3.54 17.70 38.37
CA LYS A 38 -2.75 18.25 39.49
C LYS A 38 -3.29 19.60 39.96
N THR A 39 -3.93 20.33 39.07
CA THR A 39 -4.41 21.71 39.29
C THR A 39 -5.77 21.80 39.98
N VAL A 40 -6.48 20.67 40.11
CA VAL A 40 -7.79 20.59 40.77
C VAL A 40 -7.82 19.41 41.74
N GLN A 41 -8.42 19.60 42.92
CA GLN A 41 -8.50 18.54 43.94
C GLN A 41 -9.48 17.41 43.59
N LYS A 42 -10.35 17.66 42.60
CA LYS A 42 -11.43 16.76 42.23
C LYS A 42 -11.01 15.86 41.05
N LYS A 43 -11.38 14.59 41.12
CA LYS A 43 -11.24 13.66 40.00
C LYS A 43 -12.38 13.84 39.01
N TYR A 44 -12.06 13.73 37.73
CA TYR A 44 -13.03 13.83 36.65
C TYR A 44 -13.00 12.58 35.80
N THR A 45 -14.15 12.15 35.31
CA THR A 45 -14.24 11.02 34.39
C THR A 45 -13.67 11.37 33.02
N LEU A 46 -13.07 10.40 32.33
CA LEU A 46 -12.51 10.54 31.00
C LEU A 46 -13.54 11.08 30.01
N GLY A 47 -14.80 10.64 30.09
CA GLY A 47 -15.89 11.18 29.27
C GLY A 47 -16.08 12.68 29.44
N ALA A 48 -16.11 13.17 30.69
CA ALA A 48 -16.33 14.59 30.99
C ALA A 48 -15.23 15.47 30.41
N VAL A 49 -13.98 14.98 30.47
CA VAL A 49 -12.81 15.63 29.91
C VAL A 49 -12.86 15.60 28.39
N LEU A 50 -13.18 14.45 27.79
CA LEU A 50 -13.25 14.27 26.34
C LEU A 50 -14.30 15.17 25.69
N PHE A 51 -15.54 15.18 26.22
CA PHE A 51 -16.59 16.06 25.72
C PHE A 51 -16.21 17.54 25.83
N TYR A 52 -15.42 17.90 26.84
CA TYR A 52 -14.97 19.28 27.01
C TYR A 52 -13.89 19.67 25.99
N ILE A 53 -12.94 18.77 25.70
CA ILE A 53 -11.82 19.06 24.79
C ILE A 53 -12.15 18.89 23.31
N THR A 54 -13.07 18.00 22.94
CA THR A 54 -13.46 17.82 21.53
C THR A 54 -14.36 18.95 21.05
N ASP A 55 -15.09 19.58 21.96
CA ASP A 55 -16.07 20.62 21.66
C ASP A 55 -15.82 21.91 22.46
N LEU A 56 -14.58 22.41 22.45
CA LEU A 56 -14.17 23.61 23.22
C LEU A 56 -14.99 24.88 22.90
N ASN A 57 -15.68 24.92 21.75
CA ASN A 57 -16.50 26.05 21.30
C ASN A 57 -17.98 25.95 21.70
N LEU A 58 -18.43 24.84 22.32
CA LEU A 58 -19.81 24.70 22.77
C LEU A 58 -20.10 25.60 23.97
N LYS A 59 -21.34 26.12 24.04
CA LYS A 59 -21.81 26.81 25.24
C LYS A 59 -21.83 25.82 26.40
N HIS A 60 -21.62 26.32 27.62
CA HIS A 60 -21.54 25.46 28.80
C HIS A 60 -22.80 24.60 29.01
N ILE A 61 -23.97 25.14 28.66
CA ILE A 61 -25.26 24.46 28.75
C ILE A 61 -25.28 23.22 27.85
N ASP A 62 -24.86 23.35 26.58
CA ASP A 62 -24.84 22.24 25.62
C ASP A 62 -23.86 21.13 26.05
N TYR A 63 -22.73 21.52 26.65
CA TYR A 63 -21.79 20.58 27.25
C TYR A 63 -22.43 19.78 28.41
N ILE A 64 -23.18 20.45 29.30
CA ILE A 64 -23.87 19.77 30.41
C ILE A 64 -24.88 18.77 29.86
N THR A 65 -25.63 19.13 28.82
CA THR A 65 -26.60 18.25 28.16
C THR A 65 -25.92 16.98 27.63
N LYS A 66 -24.82 17.11 26.87
CA LYS A 66 -24.05 15.97 26.37
C LYS A 66 -23.52 15.06 27.49
N CYS A 67 -23.04 15.66 28.58
CA CYS A 67 -22.61 14.90 29.75
C CYS A 67 -23.79 14.13 30.38
N SER A 68 -24.96 14.76 30.50
CA SER A 68 -26.17 14.15 31.06
C SER A 68 -26.66 12.97 30.22
N GLU A 69 -26.71 13.11 28.89
CA GLU A 69 -27.10 12.05 27.94
C GLU A 69 -26.25 10.78 28.08
N LYS A 70 -25.00 10.94 28.52
CA LYS A 70 -24.04 9.85 28.69
C LYS A 70 -23.83 9.46 30.15
N GLN A 71 -24.66 9.99 31.06
CA GLN A 71 -24.59 9.75 32.51
C GLN A 71 -23.22 10.08 33.11
N VAL A 72 -22.57 11.10 32.55
CA VAL A 72 -21.27 11.58 32.98
C VAL A 72 -21.42 12.89 33.76
N LYS A 73 -20.70 13.03 34.87
CA LYS A 73 -20.72 14.27 35.67
C LYS A 73 -19.86 15.34 34.98
N PRO A 74 -20.41 16.52 34.65
CA PRO A 74 -19.66 17.56 33.95
C PRO A 74 -18.55 18.17 34.81
N ILE A 75 -17.53 18.72 34.14
CA ILE A 75 -16.51 19.55 34.78
C ILE A 75 -17.16 20.84 35.27
N GLY A 76 -16.92 21.15 36.56
CA GLY A 76 -17.46 22.35 37.18
C GLY A 76 -16.92 23.61 36.52
N LEU A 77 -17.74 24.65 36.42
CA LEU A 77 -17.38 25.91 35.75
C LEU A 77 -16.07 26.51 36.28
N GLN A 78 -15.86 26.46 37.60
CA GLN A 78 -14.66 26.95 38.29
C GLN A 78 -13.37 26.17 37.97
N ASP A 79 -13.50 24.92 37.53
CA ASP A 79 -12.36 24.02 37.26
C ASP A 79 -12.00 23.96 35.77
N LYS A 80 -12.90 24.44 34.89
CA LYS A 80 -12.72 24.41 33.43
C LYS A 80 -11.45 25.09 32.94
N ALA A 81 -11.12 26.25 33.48
CA ALA A 81 -9.94 27.01 33.10
C ALA A 81 -8.66 26.26 33.51
N LYS A 82 -8.63 25.74 34.74
CA LYS A 82 -7.49 24.99 35.31
C LYS A 82 -7.25 23.68 34.57
N VAL A 83 -8.32 22.92 34.31
CA VAL A 83 -8.27 21.68 33.52
C VAL A 83 -7.74 21.96 32.11
N LEU A 84 -8.24 23.00 31.45
CA LEU A 84 -7.79 23.36 30.10
C LEU A 84 -6.32 23.78 30.08
N GLU A 85 -5.88 24.55 31.08
CA GLU A 85 -4.49 24.98 31.21
C GLU A 85 -3.56 23.78 31.40
N GLU A 86 -3.91 22.82 32.26
CA GLU A 86 -3.12 21.62 32.48
C GLU A 86 -3.03 20.75 31.21
N ILE A 87 -4.12 20.67 30.43
CA ILE A 87 -4.15 20.00 29.13
C ILE A 87 -3.26 20.73 28.10
N ARG A 88 -3.24 22.07 28.09
CA ARG A 88 -2.37 22.86 27.20
C ARG A 88 -0.90 22.79 27.61
N MET A 89 -0.62 22.70 28.90
CA MET A 89 0.73 22.50 29.43
C MET A 89 1.27 21.10 29.14
N PHE A 90 0.41 20.15 28.75
CA PHE A 90 0.84 18.88 28.18
C PHE A 90 1.49 19.10 26.81
N LYS A 91 2.78 19.43 26.84
CA LYS A 91 3.65 19.31 25.67
C LYS A 91 4.04 17.84 25.54
N ASN A 92 3.82 17.26 24.35
CA ASN A 92 4.41 15.97 24.02
C ASN A 92 5.89 16.02 24.39
N ALA A 93 6.38 15.02 25.13
CA ALA A 93 7.81 14.82 25.25
C ALA A 93 8.31 14.71 23.82
N LYS A 94 9.03 15.75 23.35
CA LYS A 94 9.75 15.67 22.09
C LYS A 94 10.69 14.50 22.29
N THR A 95 10.48 13.40 21.58
CA THR A 95 11.47 12.34 21.51
C THR A 95 12.77 13.05 21.14
N PRO A 96 13.84 12.96 21.96
CA PRO A 96 15.10 13.60 21.60
C PRO A 96 15.51 13.01 20.26
N GLY A 97 15.41 13.81 19.21
CA GLY A 97 15.97 13.47 17.92
C GLY A 97 17.48 13.40 18.12
N HIS A 98 18.06 12.23 17.93
CA HIS A 98 19.49 12.12 17.78
C HIS A 98 19.78 12.39 16.30
N PHE A 99 20.63 13.37 16.04
CA PHE A 99 21.30 13.40 14.76
C PHE A 99 22.19 12.17 14.74
N GLU A 100 21.80 11.15 13.98
CA GLU A 100 22.78 10.16 13.54
C GLU A 100 23.82 10.94 12.74
N ARG A 101 24.99 11.12 13.35
CA ARG A 101 26.15 11.59 12.61
C ARG A 101 26.45 10.50 11.61
N VAL A 102 26.09 10.72 10.35
CA VAL A 102 26.35 9.79 9.25
C VAL A 102 27.86 9.56 9.22
N THR A 103 28.30 8.45 9.80
CA THR A 103 29.63 7.92 9.57
C THR A 103 29.57 7.31 8.19
N TYR A 104 30.01 8.09 7.20
CA TYR A 104 30.35 7.52 5.91
C TYR A 104 31.41 6.46 6.17
N SER A 105 31.00 5.19 6.11
CA SER A 105 31.93 4.09 5.98
C SER A 105 32.57 4.28 4.62
N LEU A 106 33.78 4.85 4.61
CA LEU A 106 34.54 5.20 3.40
C LEU A 106 34.81 4.00 2.49
N ASN A 107 34.50 2.77 2.93
CA ASN A 107 34.68 1.52 2.20
C ASN A 107 33.40 0.68 2.06
N ARG A 108 32.20 1.20 2.38
CA ARG A 108 30.96 0.50 1.98
C ARG A 108 30.62 0.93 0.57
N GLN A 109 30.74 -0.01 -0.37
CA GLN A 109 30.04 0.09 -1.63
C GLN A 109 28.54 0.02 -1.33
N TYR A 110 27.90 1.18 -1.26
CA TYR A 110 26.45 1.23 -1.28
C TYR A 110 26.02 0.72 -2.66
N GLN A 111 25.37 -0.44 -2.70
CA GLN A 111 24.54 -0.80 -3.84
C GLN A 111 23.38 0.18 -3.83
N ILE A 112 23.54 1.32 -4.50
CA ILE A 112 22.42 2.15 -4.90
C ILE A 112 21.57 1.22 -5.78
N PRO A 113 20.34 0.85 -5.39
CA PRO A 113 19.47 0.13 -6.30
C PRO A 113 19.35 1.03 -7.54
N VAL A 114 19.78 0.49 -8.67
CA VAL A 114 19.60 1.18 -9.95
C VAL A 114 18.09 1.35 -10.08
N ILE A 115 17.61 2.58 -9.92
CA ILE A 115 16.26 2.94 -10.35
C ILE A 115 16.27 2.62 -11.84
N ALA A 116 15.69 1.48 -12.20
CA ALA A 116 15.65 1.07 -13.58
C ALA A 116 14.71 2.07 -14.27
N GLU A 117 15.28 2.98 -15.07
CA GLU A 117 14.50 3.97 -15.83
C GLU A 117 13.51 3.29 -16.80
N GLU A 118 13.67 1.99 -17.05
CA GLU A 118 12.84 1.18 -17.95
C GLU A 118 12.74 -0.26 -17.41
N ASN A 119 11.51 -0.77 -17.28
CA ASN A 119 11.22 -2.13 -16.78
C ASN A 119 11.00 -3.10 -17.94
N TYR A 120 11.66 -4.25 -17.91
CA TYR A 120 11.63 -5.17 -19.05
C TYR A 120 10.54 -6.23 -18.87
N ILE A 121 9.79 -6.45 -19.94
CA ILE A 121 8.77 -7.48 -20.07
C ILE A 121 9.24 -8.49 -21.12
N LEU A 122 9.29 -9.76 -20.74
CA LEU A 122 9.63 -10.85 -21.67
C LEU A 122 8.37 -11.57 -22.12
N ILE A 123 8.25 -11.80 -23.43
CA ILE A 123 7.16 -12.59 -24.02
C ILE A 123 7.70 -13.63 -24.99
N GLY A 124 7.00 -14.76 -25.09
CA GLY A 124 7.28 -15.81 -26.04
C GLY A 124 7.23 -15.33 -27.49
N ASN A 125 8.06 -15.94 -28.33
CA ASN A 125 8.07 -15.68 -29.76
C ASN A 125 7.09 -16.60 -30.53
N ASP A 126 6.01 -17.06 -29.87
CA ASP A 126 4.97 -17.88 -30.49
C ASP A 126 3.96 -16.99 -31.23
N PRO A 127 3.99 -16.94 -32.58
CA PRO A 127 3.09 -16.09 -33.35
C PRO A 127 1.65 -16.60 -33.36
N LEU A 128 1.42 -17.84 -32.91
CA LEU A 128 0.10 -18.45 -32.76
C LEU A 128 -0.43 -18.34 -31.33
N GLY A 129 0.36 -17.77 -30.41
CA GLY A 129 -0.07 -17.44 -29.07
C GLY A 129 -1.22 -16.45 -29.09
N GLU A 130 -2.26 -16.72 -28.30
CA GLU A 130 -3.39 -15.80 -28.10
C GLU A 130 -2.92 -14.48 -27.47
N LEU A 131 -1.94 -14.53 -26.57
CA LEU A 131 -1.12 -13.38 -26.19
C LEU A 131 0.25 -13.52 -26.85
N ASN A 132 0.64 -12.52 -27.64
CA ASN A 132 1.90 -12.48 -28.36
C ASN A 132 2.46 -11.05 -28.35
N PHE A 133 3.64 -10.86 -28.92
CA PHE A 133 4.32 -9.56 -28.93
C PHE A 133 3.45 -8.44 -29.54
N ALA A 134 2.64 -8.73 -30.57
CA ALA A 134 1.84 -7.73 -31.27
C ALA A 134 0.69 -7.18 -30.41
N ASN A 135 0.09 -8.00 -29.54
CA ASN A 135 -1.09 -7.61 -28.77
C ASN A 135 -0.83 -7.41 -27.26
N LEU A 136 0.35 -7.75 -26.75
CA LEU A 136 0.69 -7.63 -25.32
C LEU A 136 0.58 -6.19 -24.80
N GLN A 137 1.04 -5.20 -25.57
CA GLN A 137 0.97 -3.80 -25.15
C GLN A 137 -0.50 -3.38 -24.94
N LEU A 138 -1.36 -3.69 -25.91
CA LEU A 138 -2.79 -3.37 -25.85
C LEU A 138 -3.45 -4.09 -24.68
N PHE A 139 -3.07 -5.34 -24.45
CA PHE A 139 -3.54 -6.11 -23.31
C PHE A 139 -3.18 -5.45 -21.97
N LEU A 140 -1.92 -5.02 -21.80
CA LEU A 140 -1.47 -4.39 -20.55
C LEU A 140 -2.02 -2.97 -20.34
N THR A 141 -2.30 -2.24 -21.42
CA THR A 141 -2.78 -0.85 -21.36
C THR A 141 -4.30 -0.76 -21.25
N GLU A 142 -5.03 -1.53 -22.06
CA GLU A 142 -6.48 -1.44 -22.21
C GLU A 142 -7.24 -2.67 -21.70
N GLY A 143 -6.55 -3.75 -21.30
CA GLY A 143 -7.19 -5.01 -20.89
C GLY A 143 -7.79 -5.80 -22.06
N ARG A 144 -7.45 -5.44 -23.31
CA ARG A 144 -8.05 -6.01 -24.52
C ARG A 144 -7.05 -6.85 -25.31
N ILE A 145 -7.52 -7.95 -25.89
CA ILE A 145 -6.74 -8.82 -26.77
C ILE A 145 -7.29 -8.68 -28.18
N THR A 146 -6.43 -8.30 -29.13
CA THR A 146 -6.76 -8.30 -30.56
C THR A 146 -6.36 -9.63 -31.20
N ALA A 147 -7.04 -9.96 -32.30
CA ALA A 147 -6.70 -11.12 -33.13
C ALA A 147 -5.46 -10.86 -34.01
N GLU A 148 -4.74 -9.76 -33.80
CA GLU A 148 -3.49 -9.48 -34.50
C GLU A 148 -2.48 -10.57 -34.21
N LYS A 149 -2.02 -11.19 -35.29
CA LYS A 149 -0.95 -12.18 -35.25
C LYS A 149 0.36 -11.49 -35.54
N GLN A 150 1.41 -11.93 -34.86
CA GLN A 150 2.75 -11.43 -35.13
C GLN A 150 3.15 -11.78 -36.57
N SER A 151 3.39 -10.76 -37.40
CA SER A 151 3.63 -10.92 -38.85
C SER A 151 5.05 -11.42 -39.19
N SER A 152 5.96 -11.46 -38.22
CA SER A 152 7.34 -11.93 -38.40
C SER A 152 7.96 -12.49 -37.12
N LEU A 153 8.75 -13.56 -37.23
CA LEU A 153 9.56 -14.15 -36.13
C LEU A 153 10.79 -13.32 -35.73
N LEU A 154 10.94 -12.11 -36.27
CA LEU A 154 12.11 -11.28 -36.07
C LEU A 154 12.20 -10.79 -34.61
N SER A 155 13.42 -10.65 -34.11
CA SER A 155 13.70 -10.02 -32.82
C SER A 155 13.17 -8.58 -32.85
N GLN A 156 12.23 -8.29 -31.96
CA GLN A 156 11.52 -7.03 -31.86
C GLN A 156 11.54 -6.54 -30.41
N SER A 157 11.50 -5.22 -30.25
CA SER A 157 11.26 -4.59 -28.96
C SER A 157 10.40 -3.36 -29.12
N THR A 158 9.44 -3.17 -28.22
CA THR A 158 8.54 -2.02 -28.20
C THR A 158 8.49 -1.45 -26.79
N SER A 159 8.57 -0.13 -26.67
CA SER A 159 8.45 0.57 -25.39
C SER A 159 7.07 1.21 -25.25
N PHE A 160 6.55 1.23 -24.03
CA PHE A 160 5.31 1.93 -23.68
C PHE A 160 5.40 2.49 -22.25
N GLU A 161 4.51 3.42 -21.93
CA GLU A 161 4.41 4.00 -20.59
C GLU A 161 2.97 3.85 -20.09
N LYS A 162 2.83 3.47 -18.82
CA LYS A 162 1.53 3.41 -18.14
C LYS A 162 1.72 3.91 -16.71
N GLU A 163 0.89 4.88 -16.32
CA GLU A 163 0.92 5.49 -14.97
C GLU A 163 2.29 6.03 -14.55
N GLY A 164 3.06 6.60 -15.49
CA GLY A 164 4.40 7.15 -15.24
C GLY A 164 5.52 6.10 -15.18
N ILE A 165 5.20 4.82 -15.35
CA ILE A 165 6.17 3.72 -15.37
C ILE A 165 6.46 3.33 -16.82
N LYS A 166 7.76 3.33 -17.17
CA LYS A 166 8.24 2.93 -18.49
C LYS A 166 8.50 1.43 -18.56
N PHE A 167 8.02 0.82 -19.64
CA PHE A 167 8.20 -0.59 -19.93
C PHE A 167 8.78 -0.80 -21.32
N LYS A 168 9.54 -1.88 -21.46
CA LYS A 168 10.02 -2.36 -22.76
C LYS A 168 9.77 -3.85 -22.90
N ILE A 169 9.02 -4.21 -23.94
CA ILE A 169 8.66 -5.59 -24.26
C ILE A 169 9.74 -6.16 -25.19
N PHE A 170 10.15 -7.40 -24.95
CA PHE A 170 11.08 -8.15 -25.79
C PHE A 170 10.52 -9.55 -26.10
N ASN A 171 10.58 -9.96 -27.36
CA ASN A 171 10.33 -11.34 -27.79
C ASN A 171 11.62 -12.15 -28.02
N ASP A 172 12.79 -11.50 -27.99
CA ASP A 172 14.11 -12.13 -28.05
C ASP A 172 15.04 -11.50 -27.01
N PHE A 173 15.59 -12.36 -26.15
CA PHE A 173 16.49 -12.01 -25.05
C PHE A 173 17.75 -12.88 -25.05
N SER A 174 18.07 -13.54 -26.18
CA SER A 174 19.26 -14.39 -26.35
C SER A 174 20.59 -13.64 -26.14
N LYS A 175 20.59 -12.31 -26.34
CA LYS A 175 21.77 -11.43 -26.22
C LYS A 175 21.74 -10.53 -24.98
N PHE A 176 20.86 -10.81 -24.02
CA PHE A 176 20.75 -9.98 -22.82
C PHE A 176 22.03 -10.02 -21.98
N THR A 177 22.51 -8.84 -21.62
CA THR A 177 23.58 -8.68 -20.63
C THR A 177 23.03 -8.92 -19.22
N LYS A 178 23.91 -9.19 -18.25
CA LYS A 178 23.53 -9.31 -16.83
C LYS A 178 22.74 -8.09 -16.32
N LYS A 179 23.08 -6.89 -16.80
CA LYS A 179 22.37 -5.65 -16.44
C LYS A 179 20.93 -5.64 -16.98
N GLN A 180 20.72 -6.10 -18.20
CA GLN A 180 19.38 -6.18 -18.80
C GLN A 180 18.52 -7.23 -18.11
N TRP A 181 19.10 -8.38 -17.72
CA TRP A 181 18.40 -9.38 -16.91
C TRP A 181 17.95 -8.81 -15.56
N ALA A 182 18.74 -7.94 -14.93
CA ALA A 182 18.36 -7.26 -13.70
C ALA A 182 17.23 -6.22 -13.86
N MET A 183 16.87 -5.84 -15.10
CA MET A 183 15.75 -4.94 -15.41
C MET A 183 14.45 -5.70 -15.69
N VAL A 184 14.49 -7.03 -15.80
CA VAL A 184 13.29 -7.83 -16.05
C VAL A 184 12.40 -7.83 -14.81
N ARG A 185 11.13 -7.43 -15.00
CA ARG A 185 10.12 -7.36 -13.94
C ARG A 185 8.89 -8.20 -14.24
N VAL A 186 8.64 -8.50 -15.53
CA VAL A 186 7.49 -9.29 -15.94
C VAL A 186 7.90 -10.32 -16.98
N VAL A 187 7.42 -11.55 -16.84
CA VAL A 187 7.70 -12.67 -17.73
C VAL A 187 6.40 -13.38 -18.08
N CYS A 188 6.00 -13.34 -19.36
CA CYS A 188 4.85 -14.09 -19.88
C CYS A 188 5.29 -15.52 -20.20
N VAL A 189 4.87 -16.49 -19.38
CA VAL A 189 5.50 -17.83 -19.29
C VAL A 189 5.19 -18.75 -20.47
N ASP A 190 4.16 -18.45 -21.26
CA ASP A 190 3.67 -19.33 -22.32
C ASP A 190 4.78 -19.68 -23.33
N GLY A 191 5.33 -20.89 -23.20
CA GLY A 191 6.42 -21.42 -24.02
C GLY A 191 7.83 -20.93 -23.66
N LEU A 192 8.00 -20.01 -22.70
CA LEU A 192 9.30 -19.37 -22.41
C LEU A 192 10.21 -20.13 -21.44
N LEU A 193 9.70 -21.09 -20.67
CA LEU A 193 10.45 -21.68 -19.55
C LEU A 193 11.81 -22.28 -19.97
N THR A 194 11.84 -22.94 -21.12
CA THR A 194 13.06 -23.56 -21.66
C THR A 194 14.07 -22.49 -22.11
N ASP A 195 13.61 -21.45 -22.80
CA ASP A 195 14.47 -20.36 -23.25
C ASP A 195 15.00 -19.52 -22.10
N LEU A 196 14.20 -19.31 -21.05
CA LEU A 196 14.65 -18.65 -19.82
C LEU A 196 15.74 -19.46 -19.12
N LYS A 197 15.56 -20.77 -18.96
CA LYS A 197 16.59 -21.63 -18.36
C LYS A 197 17.89 -21.67 -19.17
N ARG A 198 17.82 -21.52 -20.49
CA ARG A 198 18.99 -21.50 -21.37
C ARG A 198 19.73 -20.16 -21.36
N ASN A 199 18.99 -19.05 -21.43
CA ASN A 199 19.57 -17.72 -21.66
C ASN A 199 19.75 -16.91 -20.36
N CYS A 200 19.00 -17.21 -19.30
CA CYS A 200 19.10 -16.48 -18.04
C CYS A 200 20.28 -17.03 -17.21
N PRO A 201 21.29 -16.19 -16.89
CA PRO A 201 22.45 -16.64 -16.13
C PRO A 201 22.11 -16.99 -14.67
N ASP A 202 21.03 -16.42 -14.13
CA ASP A 202 20.53 -16.71 -12.78
C ASP A 202 19.00 -16.74 -12.78
N PHE A 203 18.45 -17.90 -13.14
CA PHE A 203 17.02 -18.10 -13.19
C PHE A 203 16.36 -18.04 -11.80
N SER A 204 17.09 -18.36 -10.72
CA SER A 204 16.54 -18.31 -9.36
C SER A 204 16.31 -16.87 -8.94
N ALA A 205 17.33 -16.00 -9.11
CA ALA A 205 17.20 -14.58 -8.83
C ALA A 205 16.09 -13.93 -9.67
N LEU A 206 15.96 -14.32 -10.95
CA LEU A 206 14.87 -13.83 -11.79
C LEU A 206 13.49 -14.22 -11.26
N ARG A 207 13.32 -15.45 -10.75
CA ARG A 207 12.05 -15.91 -10.16
C ARG A 207 11.63 -15.15 -8.91
N GLU A 208 12.59 -14.65 -8.16
CA GLU A 208 12.33 -13.85 -6.96
C GLU A 208 12.04 -12.38 -7.32
N ALA A 209 12.66 -11.87 -8.38
CA ALA A 209 12.61 -10.45 -8.75
C ALA A 209 11.55 -10.09 -9.82
N ALA A 210 10.93 -11.06 -10.48
CA ALA A 210 9.98 -10.82 -11.56
C ALA A 210 8.62 -11.52 -11.34
N LEU A 211 7.57 -10.92 -11.87
CA LEU A 211 6.24 -11.50 -11.92
C LEU A 211 6.12 -12.43 -13.14
N PHE A 212 5.80 -13.70 -12.89
CA PHE A 212 5.55 -14.70 -13.91
C PHE A 212 4.05 -14.80 -14.19
N ILE A 213 3.64 -14.45 -15.40
CA ILE A 213 2.25 -14.43 -15.87
C ILE A 213 2.06 -15.60 -16.84
N GLY A 214 1.24 -16.58 -16.47
CA GLY A 214 0.81 -17.65 -17.38
C GLY A 214 -0.64 -17.45 -17.78
N MET A 215 -1.00 -17.77 -19.02
CA MET A 215 -2.39 -17.74 -19.47
C MET A 215 -2.85 -19.14 -19.87
N ASP A 216 -3.99 -19.59 -19.31
CA ASP A 216 -4.61 -20.83 -19.79
C ASP A 216 -5.34 -20.55 -21.11
N LYS A 217 -4.99 -21.31 -22.16
CA LYS A 217 -5.62 -21.22 -23.49
C LYS A 217 -7.15 -21.35 -23.44
N LYS A 218 -7.69 -22.12 -22.48
CA LYS A 218 -9.14 -22.30 -22.32
C LYS A 218 -9.82 -21.04 -21.77
N ASP A 219 -9.16 -20.34 -20.85
CA ASP A 219 -9.69 -19.14 -20.20
C ASP A 219 -9.69 -17.95 -21.17
N LEU A 220 -8.64 -17.81 -21.96
CA LEU A 220 -8.54 -16.81 -23.03
C LEU A 220 -9.64 -16.96 -24.09
N LYS A 221 -9.88 -18.21 -24.53
CA LYS A 221 -10.93 -18.51 -25.52
C LYS A 221 -12.32 -18.14 -24.99
N LYS A 222 -12.59 -18.44 -23.71
CA LYS A 222 -13.84 -18.07 -23.03
C LYS A 222 -14.03 -16.55 -22.96
N CYS A 223 -13.00 -15.78 -22.63
CA CYS A 223 -13.11 -14.31 -22.53
C CYS A 223 -13.38 -13.67 -23.90
N LYS A 224 -12.73 -14.20 -24.94
CA LYS A 224 -12.93 -13.79 -26.35
C LYS A 224 -14.35 -14.05 -26.86
N GLU A 225 -14.94 -15.19 -26.48
CA GLU A 225 -16.29 -15.60 -26.89
C GLU A 225 -17.41 -14.93 -26.08
N SER A 226 -17.15 -14.57 -24.82
CA SER A 226 -18.17 -14.05 -23.90
C SER A 226 -18.16 -12.53 -23.73
N GLY A 227 -17.12 -11.83 -24.20
CA GLY A 227 -16.97 -10.38 -23.96
C GLY A 227 -16.81 -10.03 -22.47
N VAL A 228 -16.59 -11.02 -21.61
CA VAL A 228 -16.36 -10.87 -20.18
C VAL A 228 -14.92 -10.44 -19.95
N ASP A 229 -14.75 -9.48 -19.05
CA ASP A 229 -13.46 -8.97 -18.61
C ASP A 229 -12.65 -10.11 -17.93
N PRO A 230 -11.45 -10.49 -18.39
CA PRO A 230 -10.65 -11.63 -17.89
C PRO A 230 -10.11 -11.49 -16.43
N MET A 231 -10.83 -10.73 -15.60
CA MET A 231 -10.34 -10.10 -14.38
C MET A 231 -10.77 -10.80 -13.08
N GLU A 232 -11.04 -12.11 -13.08
CA GLU A 232 -11.25 -12.90 -11.84
C GLU A 232 -10.02 -13.79 -11.52
N PRO A 233 -9.31 -13.59 -10.39
CA PRO A 233 -8.01 -14.22 -10.14
C PRO A 233 -8.08 -15.69 -9.67
N VAL A 234 -7.15 -16.53 -10.16
CA VAL A 234 -6.90 -17.90 -9.67
C VAL A 234 -5.38 -18.11 -9.44
N ILE A 235 -4.99 -18.55 -8.25
CA ILE A 235 -3.58 -18.87 -7.94
C ILE A 235 -3.38 -20.38 -8.07
N LYS A 236 -2.40 -20.82 -8.88
CA LYS A 236 -2.04 -22.24 -9.04
C LYS A 236 -0.53 -22.40 -9.18
N ASP A 237 0.07 -23.31 -8.41
CA ASP A 237 1.49 -23.69 -8.47
C ASP A 237 2.50 -22.53 -8.36
N GLY A 238 2.15 -21.46 -7.65
CA GLY A 238 3.01 -20.27 -7.51
C GLY A 238 2.99 -19.32 -8.70
N PHE A 239 2.08 -19.54 -9.66
CA PHE A 239 1.81 -18.65 -10.78
C PHE A 239 0.47 -17.93 -10.58
N VAL A 240 0.40 -16.71 -11.10
CA VAL A 240 -0.85 -15.93 -11.14
C VAL A 240 -1.52 -16.25 -12.45
N PHE A 241 -2.68 -16.88 -12.38
CA PHE A 241 -3.57 -17.07 -13.51
C PHE A 241 -4.71 -16.06 -13.38
N ASN A 242 -5.03 -15.40 -14.49
CA ASN A 242 -6.06 -14.36 -14.63
C ASN A 242 -5.82 -12.99 -13.98
N HIS A 243 -6.33 -11.98 -14.68
CA HIS A 243 -5.65 -10.70 -14.86
C HIS A 243 -6.18 -9.56 -13.96
N GLY A 244 -7.16 -9.83 -13.09
CA GLY A 244 -7.91 -8.85 -12.28
C GLY A 244 -7.09 -7.90 -11.42
N VAL A 245 -5.88 -8.33 -11.08
CA VAL A 245 -4.97 -7.64 -10.17
C VAL A 245 -3.56 -7.57 -10.76
N ILE A 246 -3.41 -7.83 -12.06
CA ILE A 246 -2.07 -7.88 -12.66
C ILE A 246 -1.40 -6.55 -12.63
N TRP A 247 -2.14 -5.47 -12.80
CA TRP A 247 -1.53 -4.15 -12.72
C TRP A 247 -1.03 -3.84 -11.31
N ASP A 248 -1.83 -4.08 -10.28
CA ASP A 248 -1.39 -3.95 -8.88
C ASP A 248 -0.19 -4.87 -8.55
N ARG A 249 -0.12 -6.05 -9.18
CA ARG A 249 1.02 -6.97 -9.01
C ARG A 249 2.26 -6.51 -9.78
N ILE A 250 2.10 -5.92 -10.96
CA ILE A 250 3.20 -5.31 -11.71
C ILE A 250 3.75 -4.12 -10.90
N GLN A 251 2.88 -3.25 -10.38
CA GLN A 251 3.27 -2.13 -9.52
C GLN A 251 4.12 -2.60 -8.33
N LYS A 252 3.68 -3.63 -7.60
CA LYS A 252 4.42 -4.20 -6.46
C LYS A 252 5.82 -4.74 -6.79
N VAL A 253 6.08 -5.11 -8.03
CA VAL A 253 7.38 -5.66 -8.45
C VAL A 253 8.28 -4.55 -9.02
N VAL A 254 7.68 -3.44 -9.46
CA VAL A 254 8.39 -2.29 -10.02
C VAL A 254 8.73 -1.23 -8.97
N ASP A 255 7.91 -1.10 -7.92
CA ASP A 255 8.13 -0.24 -6.74
C ASP A 255 9.27 -0.76 -5.83
#